data_AF-A0A7K0ZUN4-F1
#
_entry.id   AF-A0A7K0ZUN4-F1
#
_cell.length_a   1.000
_cell.length_b   1.000
_cell.length_c   1.000
_cell.angle_alpha   90.00
_cell.angle_beta   90.00
_cell.angle_gamma   90.00
#
_symmetry.space_group_name_H-M   'P 1'
#
loop_
_entity.id
_entity.type
_entity.pdbx_description
1 polymer ?
#
loop_
_entity_poly.entity_id
_entity_poly.type
_entity_poly.pdbx_seq_one_letter_code
_entity_poly.pdbx_strand_id
1 'polypeptide(L)'
;MTVALGLGGTASSSVAPAGDTIVRVEGDAANGFSIFHYDGTALYPPTDSEAAAECSEYDTMKQRVRCRTEVRTWYRDLADLQQALAWAHEPAA
;
A
#
# COMPACT_ATOMS: atom_id res chain seq x y z
N MET A 1 8.66 -55.72 14.31
CA MET A 1 7.56 -54.88 13.78
C MET A 1 7.84 -53.47 14.27
N THR A 2 8.41 -52.63 13.41
CA THR A 2 8.81 -51.26 13.78
C THR A 2 8.01 -50.33 12.89
N VAL A 3 7.05 -49.62 13.47
CA VAL A 3 6.26 -48.61 12.76
C VAL A 3 7.02 -47.29 12.86
N ALA A 4 7.60 -46.85 11.75
CA ALA A 4 8.14 -45.51 11.63
C ALA A 4 6.98 -44.54 11.38
N LEU A 5 6.69 -43.67 12.36
CA LEU A 5 5.81 -42.52 12.16
C LEU A 5 6.57 -41.47 11.35
N GLY A 6 6.27 -41.39 10.06
CA GLY A 6 6.70 -40.27 9.22
C GLY A 6 5.99 -38.99 9.66
N LEU A 7 6.76 -38.05 10.19
CA LEU A 7 6.32 -36.67 10.41
C LEU A 7 6.03 -36.05 9.03
N GLY A 8 4.75 -35.89 8.71
CA GLY A 8 4.31 -35.12 7.56
C GLY A 8 4.62 -33.64 7.77
N GLY A 9 5.77 -33.19 7.27
CA GLY A 9 6.04 -31.77 7.11
C GLY A 9 5.18 -31.24 5.97
N THR A 10 4.15 -30.46 6.28
CA THR A 10 3.47 -29.63 5.28
C THR A 10 4.44 -28.55 4.84
N ALA A 11 5.11 -28.76 3.71
CA ALA A 11 5.85 -27.70 3.06
C ALA A 11 4.86 -26.57 2.73
N SER A 12 4.97 -25.43 3.42
CA SER A 12 4.29 -24.21 3.00
C SER A 12 4.83 -23.85 1.63
N SER A 13 4.06 -24.14 0.58
CA SER A 13 4.31 -23.53 -0.73
C SER A 13 4.05 -22.04 -0.57
N SER A 14 5.10 -21.25 -0.40
CA SER A 14 5.01 -19.79 -0.44
C SER A 14 4.68 -19.40 -1.87
N VAL A 15 3.38 -19.27 -2.17
CA VAL A 15 2.94 -18.57 -3.38
C VAL A 15 3.50 -17.15 -3.27
N ALA A 16 4.25 -16.73 -4.29
CA ALA A 16 4.71 -15.36 -4.36
C ALA A 16 3.49 -14.43 -4.38
N PRO A 17 3.56 -13.25 -3.71
CA PRO A 17 2.50 -12.26 -3.79
C PRO A 17 2.19 -11.86 -5.24
N ALA A 18 0.98 -11.35 -5.46
CA ALA A 18 0.65 -10.72 -6.75
C ALA A 18 1.59 -9.53 -7.01
N GLY A 19 1.90 -9.25 -8.28
CA GLY A 19 2.86 -8.21 -8.64
C GLY A 19 2.51 -6.83 -8.08
N ASP A 20 1.21 -6.51 -8.03
CA ASP A 20 0.63 -5.28 -7.47
C ASP A 20 0.47 -5.31 -5.94
N THR A 21 1.03 -6.29 -5.25
CA THR A 21 1.03 -6.31 -3.78
C THR A 21 1.88 -5.15 -3.28
N ILE A 22 1.31 -4.28 -2.45
CA ILE A 22 2.05 -3.22 -1.76
C ILE A 22 2.97 -3.87 -0.71
N VAL A 23 4.27 -3.62 -0.81
CA VAL A 23 5.28 -4.18 0.11
C VAL A 23 5.96 -3.11 0.95
N ARG A 24 5.89 -1.85 0.54
CA ARG A 24 6.49 -0.74 1.30
C ARG A 24 5.79 0.56 0.97
N VAL A 25 5.64 1.41 1.98
CA VAL A 25 5.18 2.79 1.84
C VAL A 25 6.13 3.68 2.61
N GLU A 26 6.60 4.75 1.98
CA GLU A 26 7.57 5.71 2.55
C GLU A 26 7.03 7.13 2.43
N GLY A 27 7.36 7.99 3.40
CA GLY A 27 6.94 9.39 3.42
C GLY A 27 5.79 9.67 4.40
N ASP A 28 5.21 10.85 4.27
CA ASP A 28 4.21 11.38 5.20
C ASP A 28 3.26 12.39 4.53
N ALA A 29 2.24 12.82 5.27
CA ALA A 29 1.26 13.77 4.75
C ALA A 29 1.77 15.20 4.53
N ALA A 30 2.92 15.57 5.12
CA ALA A 30 3.51 16.89 4.95
C ALA A 30 4.41 16.98 3.71
N ASN A 31 5.08 15.88 3.34
CA ASN A 31 6.09 15.83 2.30
C ASN A 31 5.68 15.01 1.07
N GLY A 32 4.55 14.30 1.13
CA GLY A 32 4.15 13.31 0.15
C GLY A 32 4.65 11.91 0.52
N PHE A 33 4.13 10.90 -0.18
CA PHE A 33 4.50 9.50 0.06
C PHE A 33 4.59 8.71 -1.24
N SER A 34 5.28 7.58 -1.16
CA SER A 34 5.50 6.65 -2.27
C SER A 34 5.03 5.25 -1.88
N ILE A 35 4.48 4.52 -2.84
CA ILE A 35 3.99 3.15 -2.67
C ILE A 35 4.82 2.25 -3.56
N PHE A 36 5.45 1.23 -2.98
CA PHE A 36 6.26 0.25 -3.71
C PHE A 36 5.54 -1.08 -3.77
N HIS A 37 5.49 -1.67 -4.96
CA HIS A 37 4.85 -2.95 -5.22
C HIS A 37 5.88 -4.09 -5.34
N TYR A 38 5.40 -5.32 -5.20
CA TYR A 38 6.19 -6.53 -5.25
C TYR A 38 6.90 -6.75 -6.59
N ASP A 39 6.29 -6.34 -7.70
CA ASP A 39 6.89 -6.38 -9.05
C ASP A 39 8.01 -5.35 -9.27
N GLY A 40 8.30 -4.51 -8.28
CA GLY A 40 9.31 -3.45 -8.34
C GLY A 40 8.80 -2.12 -8.89
N THR A 41 7.52 -2.02 -9.27
CA THR A 41 6.92 -0.75 -9.65
C THR A 41 6.65 0.13 -8.43
N ALA A 42 6.51 1.44 -8.67
CA ALA A 42 6.17 2.41 -7.64
C ALA A 42 5.08 3.37 -8.11
N LEU A 43 4.21 3.78 -7.20
CA LEU A 43 3.26 4.87 -7.38
C LEU A 43 3.63 6.05 -6.48
N TYR A 44 3.45 7.25 -7.01
CA TYR A 44 3.75 8.51 -6.33
C TYR A 44 2.47 9.38 -6.33
N PRO A 45 1.57 9.19 -5.35
CA PRO A 45 0.39 10.01 -5.23
C PRO A 45 0.75 11.51 -5.12
N PRO A 46 -0.04 12.40 -5.73
CA PRO A 46 0.25 13.83 -5.68
C PRO A 46 0.18 14.35 -4.23
N THR A 47 0.94 15.40 -3.93
CA THR A 47 0.77 16.17 -2.70
C THR A 47 -0.56 16.92 -2.70
N ASP A 48 -1.00 17.33 -1.50
CA ASP A 48 -2.20 18.18 -1.37
C ASP A 48 -2.04 19.50 -2.15
N SER A 49 -0.82 20.05 -2.25
CA SER A 49 -0.52 21.25 -3.04
C SER A 49 -0.56 21.01 -4.55
N GLU A 50 0.01 19.91 -5.04
CA GLU A 50 -0.06 19.54 -6.46
C GLU A 50 -1.50 19.26 -6.88
N ALA A 51 -2.24 18.51 -6.06
CA ALA A 51 -3.66 18.28 -6.25
C ALA A 51 -4.46 19.58 -6.20
N ALA A 52 -4.15 20.50 -5.28
CA ALA A 52 -4.86 21.77 -5.22
C ALA A 52 -4.72 22.57 -6.52
N ALA A 53 -3.52 22.56 -7.13
CA ALA A 53 -3.21 23.20 -8.40
C ALA A 53 -3.87 22.48 -9.58
N GLU A 54 -3.60 21.20 -9.80
CA GLU A 54 -4.17 20.45 -10.93
C GLU A 54 -5.69 20.33 -10.85
N CYS A 55 -6.24 20.02 -9.68
CA CYS A 55 -7.69 19.93 -9.51
C CYS A 55 -8.37 21.29 -9.69
N SER A 56 -7.66 22.42 -9.66
CA SER A 56 -8.27 23.74 -9.91
C SER A 56 -8.58 23.98 -11.40
N GLU A 57 -8.00 23.19 -12.30
CA GLU A 57 -8.19 23.29 -13.74
C GLU A 57 -9.52 22.69 -14.23
N TYR A 58 -10.17 21.81 -13.45
CA TYR A 58 -11.47 21.26 -13.82
C TYR A 58 -12.55 22.32 -13.94
N ASP A 59 -13.47 22.17 -14.90
CA ASP A 59 -14.52 23.15 -15.17
C ASP A 59 -15.56 23.25 -14.04
N THR A 60 -15.94 22.13 -13.44
CA THR A 60 -17.05 22.11 -12.48
C THR A 60 -16.56 21.97 -11.04
N MET A 61 -17.22 22.67 -10.11
CA MET A 61 -16.95 22.56 -8.68
C MET A 61 -16.98 21.10 -8.19
N LYS A 62 -17.93 20.29 -8.69
CA LYS A 62 -18.04 18.87 -8.35
C LYS A 62 -16.76 18.09 -8.70
N GLN A 63 -16.19 18.31 -9.88
CA GLN A 63 -14.94 17.66 -10.28
C GLN A 63 -13.77 18.09 -9.39
N ARG A 64 -13.65 19.39 -9.08
CA ARG A 64 -12.59 19.91 -8.20
C ARG A 64 -12.65 19.29 -6.81
N VAL A 65 -13.84 19.22 -6.21
CA VAL A 65 -14.05 18.62 -4.89
C VAL A 65 -13.74 17.13 -4.91
N ARG A 66 -14.20 16.40 -5.93
CA ARG A 66 -13.90 14.97 -6.08
C ARG A 66 -12.40 14.72 -6.15
N CYS A 67 -11.69 15.42 -7.04
CA CYS A 67 -10.25 15.27 -7.22
C CYS A 67 -9.47 15.54 -5.91
N ARG A 68 -9.77 16.64 -5.21
CA ARG A 68 -9.13 16.96 -3.93
C ARG A 68 -9.46 15.94 -2.82
N THR A 69 -10.67 15.41 -2.83
CA THR A 69 -11.11 14.41 -1.83
C THR A 69 -10.42 13.08 -2.04
N GLU A 70 -10.23 12.66 -3.29
CA GLU A 70 -9.48 11.44 -3.62
C GLU A 70 -8.07 11.52 -3.02
N VAL A 71 -7.34 12.62 -3.24
CA VAL A 71 -5.98 12.82 -2.70
C VAL A 71 -5.96 12.86 -1.16
N ARG A 72 -6.88 13.58 -0.53
CA ARG A 72 -6.96 13.63 0.94
C ARG A 72 -7.30 12.29 1.59
N THR A 73 -8.05 11.44 0.88
CA THR A 73 -8.39 10.10 1.38
C THR A 73 -7.14 9.24 1.46
N TRP A 74 -6.28 9.29 0.45
CA TRP A 74 -4.98 8.61 0.47
C TRP A 74 -4.15 9.00 1.70
N TYR A 75 -4.03 10.30 1.98
CA TYR A 75 -3.27 10.79 3.14
C TYR A 75 -3.91 10.43 4.49
N ARG A 76 -5.25 10.39 4.56
CA ARG A 76 -5.97 9.97 5.77
C ARG A 76 -5.67 8.51 6.13
N ASP A 77 -5.62 7.63 5.13
CA ASP A 77 -5.45 6.18 5.32
C ASP A 77 -3.96 5.75 5.35
N LEU A 78 -3.03 6.69 5.18
CA LEU A 78 -1.59 6.41 5.13
C LEU A 78 -1.07 5.74 6.40
N ALA A 79 -1.45 6.25 7.58
CA ALA A 79 -0.98 5.69 8.85
C ALA A 79 -1.49 4.26 9.08
N ASP A 80 -2.74 3.99 8.72
CA ASP A 80 -3.34 2.66 8.84
C ASP A 80 -2.65 1.66 7.90
N LEU A 81 -2.31 2.09 6.67
CA LEU A 81 -1.57 1.27 5.72
C LEU A 81 -0.14 0.98 6.21
N GLN A 82 0.56 1.99 6.72
CA GLN A 82 1.90 1.82 7.30
C GLN A 82 1.87 0.85 8.48
N GLN A 83 0.86 0.96 9.34
CA GLN A 83 0.67 0.04 10.47
C GLN A 83 0.39 -1.40 10.00
N ALA A 84 -0.47 -1.58 9.00
CA ALA A 84 -0.77 -2.90 8.44
C ALA A 84 0.47 -3.57 7.85
N LEU A 85 1.32 -2.81 7.14
CA LEU A 85 2.58 -3.30 6.59
C LEU A 85 3.58 -3.65 7.70
N ALA A 86 3.66 -2.84 8.76
CA ALA A 86 4.51 -3.14 9.91
C ALA A 86 4.12 -4.49 10.54
N TRP A 87 2.83 -4.72 10.75
CA TRP A 87 2.31 -6.00 11.25
C TRP A 87 2.60 -7.17 10.31
N ALA A 88 2.43 -6.99 9.00
CA ALA A 88 2.68 -8.03 8.01
C ALA A 88 4.18 -8.43 7.91
N HIS A 89 5.09 -7.52 8.27
CA HIS A 89 6.52 -7.79 8.30
C HIS A 89 7.01 -8.46 9.58
N GLU A 90 6.19 -8.51 10.64
CA GLU A 90 6.57 -9.24 11.83
C GLU A 90 6.69 -10.74 11.51
N PRO A 91 7.75 -11.43 11.96
CA PRO A 91 7.85 -12.87 11.77
C PRO A 91 6.68 -13.53 12.49
N ALA A 92 5.98 -14.44 11.79
CA ALA A 92 4.92 -15.23 12.39
C ALA A 92 5.46 -15.94 13.65
N ALA A 93 4.79 -15.73 14.79
CA ALA A 93 5.14 -16.31 16.08
C ALA A 93 5.06 -17.84 16.08
#